data_AF-A0AAE0KZ14-F1
#
_entry.id   AF-A0AAE0KZ14-F1
#
_cell.length_a   1.000
_cell.length_b   1.000
_cell.length_c   1.000
_cell.angle_alpha   90.00
_cell.angle_beta   90.00
_cell.angle_gamma   90.00
#
_symmetry.space_group_name_H-M   'P 1'
#
loop_
_entity.id
_entity.type
_entity.pdbx_description
1 polymer ?
#
loop_
_entity_poly.entity_id
_entity_poly.type
_entity_poly.pdbx_seq_one_letter_code
_entity_poly.pdbx_strand_id
1 'polypeptide(L)'
;MATIVKRGGLFQRCNQTLSRLFSSDPTKFYDSQSGRWMNVPGAAGIRVHERSPVSWSRETVPLAQRLRALEKIVAAKPYSVELWGEAIEDLTATAWSTADGVRLAVRTDKPDNLRALCAAGVSEVAVEVTCEANIRERLQVARQLVTTASSLGMDVRAYILNAFDGEAEDENLQFAYAQEALISFADSGANVIVLSDTLNKAHEESIRELVEEAFYIDVPGETMLERLGLSASLEHCETAVRLGVQHFDASLRTKGDYGVPNTVELVKMLAAQGKECRIDRKALSALSNIKLG
;
A
#
# COMPACT_ATOMS: atom_id res chain seq x y z
N MET A 1 39.05 7.53 -24.58
CA MET A 1 37.85 8.22 -25.07
C MET A 1 36.66 7.32 -24.75
N ALA A 2 35.85 7.69 -23.77
CA ALA A 2 34.68 6.92 -23.38
C ALA A 2 33.43 7.61 -23.94
N THR A 3 32.65 6.87 -24.72
CA THR A 3 31.39 7.34 -25.31
C THR A 3 30.29 7.20 -24.27
N ILE A 4 29.76 8.32 -23.80
CA ILE A 4 28.56 8.34 -22.96
C ILE A 4 27.35 8.18 -23.88
N VAL A 5 26.68 7.04 -23.80
CA VAL A 5 25.38 6.82 -24.46
C VAL A 5 24.30 7.42 -23.57
N LYS A 6 23.76 8.59 -23.94
CA LYS A 6 22.55 9.15 -23.34
C LYS A 6 21.34 8.36 -23.86
N ARG A 7 20.76 7.49 -23.03
CA ARG A 7 19.36 7.06 -23.24
C ARG A 7 18.47 8.24 -22.84
N GLY A 8 17.77 8.80 -23.82
CA GLY A 8 16.84 9.91 -23.61
C GLY A 8 15.55 9.39 -22.98
N GLY A 9 15.37 9.66 -21.69
CA GLY A 9 14.04 9.66 -21.09
C GLY A 9 13.15 10.68 -21.82
N LEU A 10 11.90 10.31 -22.05
CA LEU A 10 10.95 10.99 -22.94
C LEU A 10 10.49 12.39 -22.50
N PHE A 11 11.05 12.97 -21.44
CA PHE A 11 10.77 14.35 -21.04
C PHE A 11 12.04 15.10 -20.61
N GLN A 12 12.13 16.34 -21.07
CA GLN A 12 13.19 17.28 -20.72
C GLN A 12 13.08 17.59 -19.22
N ARG A 13 13.93 16.95 -18.40
CA ARG A 13 14.03 17.20 -16.95
C ARG A 13 14.18 18.71 -16.72
N CYS A 14 13.13 19.37 -16.24
CA CYS A 14 13.27 20.71 -15.69
C CYS A 14 14.11 20.56 -14.42
N ASN A 15 15.39 20.93 -14.51
CA ASN A 15 16.28 21.10 -13.37
C ASN A 15 15.80 22.30 -12.53
N GLN A 16 14.65 22.19 -11.88
CA GLN A 16 14.32 23.06 -10.76
C GLN A 16 15.09 22.54 -9.56
N THR A 17 16.08 23.30 -9.12
CA THR A 17 16.84 23.04 -7.89
C THR A 17 15.87 23.10 -6.72
N LEU A 18 15.45 21.93 -6.23
CA LEU A 18 14.58 21.78 -5.07
C LEU A 18 15.23 22.44 -3.85
N SER A 19 14.68 23.57 -3.43
CA SER A 19 15.14 24.28 -2.25
C SER A 19 14.33 23.79 -1.04
N ARG A 20 14.79 22.70 -0.39
CA ARG A 20 14.17 22.24 0.86
C ARG A 20 14.64 23.15 2.00
N LEU A 21 13.72 23.93 2.56
CA LEU A 21 13.97 24.69 3.79
C LEU A 21 13.58 23.82 4.98
N PHE A 22 14.53 23.53 5.86
CA PHE A 22 14.26 22.78 7.08
C PHE A 22 13.74 23.71 8.18
N SER A 23 12.73 23.25 8.92
CA SER A 23 12.19 23.98 10.06
C SER A 23 13.15 23.88 11.25
N SER A 24 12.92 24.69 12.30
CA SER A 24 13.49 24.43 13.63
C SER A 24 13.00 23.10 14.22
N ASP A 25 11.85 22.60 13.74
CA ASP A 25 11.39 21.24 13.97
C ASP A 25 12.08 20.27 12.97
N PRO A 26 12.98 19.38 13.43
CA PRO A 26 13.74 18.49 12.55
C PRO A 26 12.85 17.45 11.85
N THR A 27 11.58 17.33 12.27
CA THR A 27 10.60 16.45 11.63
C THR A 27 9.87 17.13 10.49
N LYS A 28 10.17 18.40 10.16
CA LYS A 28 9.47 19.14 9.11
C LYS A 28 10.41 19.80 8.11
N PHE A 29 10.03 19.73 6.83
CA PHE A 29 10.66 20.50 5.75
C PHE A 29 9.58 21.21 4.93
N TYR A 30 9.91 22.38 4.41
CA TYR A 30 9.05 23.10 3.47
C TYR A 30 9.29 22.54 2.08
N ASP A 31 8.23 22.06 1.45
CA ASP A 31 8.24 21.69 0.04
C ASP A 31 7.67 22.83 -0.78
N SER A 32 8.52 23.41 -1.62
CA SER A 32 8.15 24.52 -2.49
C SER A 32 7.19 24.11 -3.60
N GLN A 33 7.09 22.81 -3.93
CA GLN A 33 6.15 22.32 -4.95
C GLN A 33 4.73 22.32 -4.41
N SER A 34 4.51 21.68 -3.26
CA SER A 34 3.20 21.69 -2.60
C SER A 34 2.87 22.99 -1.86
N GLY A 35 3.84 23.90 -1.71
CA GLY A 35 3.66 25.21 -1.06
C GLY A 35 3.43 25.14 0.45
N ARG A 36 3.76 24.02 1.10
CA ARG A 36 3.43 23.76 2.52
C ARG A 36 4.59 23.11 3.29
N TRP A 37 4.51 23.19 4.62
CA TRP A 37 5.37 22.42 5.51
C TRP A 37 4.90 20.98 5.56
N MET A 38 5.83 20.05 5.36
CA MET A 38 5.59 18.62 5.34
C MET A 38 6.41 17.92 6.39
N ASN A 39 5.94 16.76 6.83
CA ASN A 39 6.73 15.91 7.69
C ASN A 39 7.87 15.28 6.88
N VAL A 40 9.07 15.22 7.45
CA VAL A 40 10.18 14.46 6.90
C VAL A 40 9.72 13.00 6.74
N PRO A 41 9.96 12.36 5.57
CA PRO A 41 9.57 10.98 5.35
C PRO A 41 10.03 10.08 6.51
N GLY A 42 9.07 9.41 7.13
CA GLY A 42 9.28 8.53 8.30
C GLY A 42 9.01 9.17 9.66
N ALA A 43 8.76 10.48 9.76
CA ALA A 43 8.45 11.15 11.04
C ALA A 43 7.11 10.69 11.65
N ALA A 44 6.15 10.28 10.82
CA ALA A 44 4.89 9.68 11.28
C ALA A 44 5.00 8.16 11.59
N GLY A 45 6.22 7.60 11.50
CA GLY A 45 6.47 6.16 11.57
C GLY A 45 6.09 5.40 10.29
N ILE A 46 6.52 4.16 10.21
CA ILE A 46 6.16 3.24 9.13
C ILE A 46 4.85 2.54 9.47
N ARG A 47 3.96 2.45 8.48
CA ARG A 47 2.63 1.84 8.57
C ARG A 47 2.69 0.47 7.92
N VAL A 48 2.44 -0.56 8.74
CA VAL A 48 2.38 -1.94 8.28
C VAL A 48 0.92 -2.36 8.24
N HIS A 49 0.51 -2.88 7.09
CA HIS A 49 -0.84 -3.33 6.80
C HIS A 49 -0.85 -4.85 6.73
N GLU A 50 -1.67 -5.49 7.57
CA GLU A 50 -1.73 -6.94 7.68
C GLU A 50 -2.77 -7.52 6.71
N ARG A 51 -2.32 -8.41 5.82
CA ARG A 51 -3.14 -8.96 4.74
C ARG A 51 -3.42 -10.46 4.84
N SER A 52 -2.90 -11.16 5.85
CA SER A 52 -3.20 -12.58 6.05
C SER A 52 -4.67 -12.95 5.89
N PRO A 53 -5.64 -12.16 6.41
CA PRO A 53 -7.04 -12.54 6.35
C PRO A 53 -7.64 -12.61 4.95
N VAL A 54 -7.06 -11.89 3.99
CA VAL A 54 -7.48 -11.92 2.58
C VAL A 54 -7.43 -13.35 2.01
N SER A 55 -6.46 -14.16 2.45
CA SER A 55 -6.27 -15.53 1.97
C SER A 55 -7.09 -16.59 2.72
N TRP A 56 -7.90 -16.20 3.71
CA TRP A 56 -8.68 -17.16 4.51
C TRP A 56 -9.93 -17.58 3.75
N SER A 57 -9.84 -18.70 3.03
CA SER A 57 -11.01 -19.27 2.38
C SER A 57 -12.09 -19.64 3.40
N ARG A 58 -13.33 -19.25 3.08
CA ARG A 58 -14.54 -19.62 3.85
C ARG A 58 -14.76 -21.13 3.88
N GLU A 59 -14.31 -21.82 2.85
CA GLU A 59 -14.50 -23.25 2.67
C GLU A 59 -13.56 -24.08 3.56
N THR A 60 -12.40 -23.52 3.92
CA THR A 60 -11.33 -24.29 4.59
C THR A 60 -11.11 -23.89 6.04
N VAL A 61 -11.41 -22.65 6.44
CA VAL A 61 -11.18 -22.15 7.80
C VAL A 61 -12.50 -21.77 8.47
N PRO A 62 -12.93 -22.44 9.56
CA PRO A 62 -14.17 -22.10 10.26
C PRO A 62 -14.21 -20.66 10.79
N LEU A 63 -15.39 -20.03 10.79
CA LEU A 63 -15.60 -18.64 11.23
C LEU A 63 -15.00 -18.35 12.62
N ALA A 64 -15.25 -19.22 13.60
CA ALA A 64 -14.73 -19.04 14.96
C ALA A 64 -13.19 -19.02 15.01
N GLN A 65 -12.51 -19.75 14.11
CA GLN A 65 -11.06 -19.74 14.01
C GLN A 65 -10.54 -18.48 13.33
N ARG A 66 -11.23 -18.01 12.27
CA ARG A 66 -10.92 -16.72 11.62
C ARG A 66 -11.05 -15.55 12.60
N LEU A 67 -12.15 -15.48 13.34
CA LEU A 67 -12.39 -14.42 14.34
C LEU A 67 -11.31 -14.40 15.43
N ARG A 68 -10.96 -15.56 16.01
CA ARG A 68 -9.87 -15.66 17.01
C ARG A 68 -8.50 -15.27 16.45
N ALA A 69 -8.22 -15.61 15.19
CA ALA A 69 -6.96 -15.20 14.56
C ALA A 69 -6.94 -13.69 14.33
N LEU A 70 -8.06 -13.12 13.89
CA LEU A 70 -8.21 -11.69 13.65
C LEU A 70 -8.07 -10.89 14.96
N GLU A 71 -8.67 -11.35 16.07
CA GLU A 71 -8.53 -10.74 17.40
C GLU A 71 -7.05 -10.64 17.82
N LYS A 72 -6.29 -11.72 17.59
CA LYS A 72 -4.85 -11.73 17.89
C LYS A 72 -4.09 -10.75 17.00
N ILE A 73 -4.41 -10.71 15.71
CA ILE A 73 -3.80 -9.76 14.76
C ILE A 73 -4.05 -8.32 15.21
N VAL A 74 -5.30 -7.97 15.52
CA VAL A 74 -5.64 -6.63 16.00
C VAL A 74 -4.95 -6.29 17.31
N ALA A 75 -4.79 -7.24 18.23
CA ALA A 75 -4.04 -7.05 19.47
C ALA A 75 -2.55 -6.72 19.22
N ALA A 76 -1.99 -7.10 18.06
CA ALA A 76 -0.65 -6.67 17.65
C ALA A 76 -0.59 -5.24 17.09
N LYS A 77 -1.73 -4.57 16.93
CA LYS A 77 -1.86 -3.16 16.53
C LYS A 77 -1.18 -2.83 15.18
N PRO A 78 -1.41 -3.59 14.10
CA PRO A 78 -1.07 -3.14 12.75
C PRO A 78 -1.80 -1.83 12.43
N TYR A 79 -1.36 -1.12 11.40
CA TYR A 79 -2.02 0.13 10.99
C TYR A 79 -3.43 -0.15 10.45
N SER A 80 -3.52 -1.11 9.53
CA SER A 80 -4.80 -1.67 9.09
C SER A 80 -4.72 -3.18 8.92
N VAL A 81 -5.89 -3.82 8.90
CA VAL A 81 -6.07 -5.24 8.59
C VAL A 81 -7.03 -5.35 7.42
N GLU A 82 -6.62 -6.05 6.38
CA GLU A 82 -7.42 -6.22 5.18
C GLU A 82 -8.20 -7.53 5.18
N LEU A 83 -9.47 -7.45 4.81
CA LEU A 83 -10.41 -8.55 4.68
C LEU A 83 -10.92 -8.65 3.23
N TRP A 84 -11.25 -9.86 2.79
CA TRP A 84 -11.90 -10.04 1.49
C TRP A 84 -13.37 -9.57 1.53
N GLY A 85 -13.89 -9.07 0.41
CA GLY A 85 -15.23 -8.49 0.30
C GLY A 85 -16.39 -9.40 0.69
N GLU A 86 -16.19 -10.72 0.64
CA GLU A 86 -17.20 -11.68 1.11
C GLU A 86 -17.22 -11.80 2.64
N ALA A 87 -16.17 -11.40 3.36
CA ALA A 87 -16.08 -11.47 4.82
C ALA A 87 -16.92 -10.41 5.55
N ILE A 88 -17.80 -9.66 4.86
CA ILE A 88 -18.70 -8.67 5.46
C ILE A 88 -19.60 -9.31 6.53
N GLU A 89 -20.03 -10.55 6.33
CA GLU A 89 -20.82 -11.27 7.35
C GLU A 89 -20.00 -11.50 8.63
N ASP A 90 -18.69 -11.76 8.50
CA ASP A 90 -17.76 -11.93 9.63
C ASP A 90 -17.66 -10.61 10.44
N LEU A 91 -17.72 -9.45 9.75
CA LEU A 91 -17.75 -8.12 10.36
C LEU A 91 -19.06 -7.81 11.10
N THR A 92 -20.20 -8.25 10.56
CA THR A 92 -21.51 -8.04 11.22
C THR A 92 -21.74 -8.98 12.40
N ALA A 93 -21.10 -10.16 12.41
CA ALA A 93 -21.26 -11.18 13.45
C ALA A 93 -20.59 -10.80 14.77
N THR A 94 -19.76 -9.76 14.76
CA THR A 94 -19.02 -9.34 15.93
C THR A 94 -19.01 -7.83 16.00
N ALA A 95 -19.40 -7.25 17.14
CA ALA A 95 -19.32 -5.82 17.37
C ALA A 95 -17.83 -5.44 17.51
N TRP A 96 -17.13 -5.33 16.39
CA TRP A 96 -15.76 -4.84 16.33
C TRP A 96 -15.83 -3.32 16.53
N SER A 97 -16.03 -2.95 17.79
CA SER A 97 -15.58 -1.65 18.25
C SER A 97 -14.09 -1.61 17.92
N THR A 98 -13.68 -0.66 17.07
CA THR A 98 -12.31 -0.34 16.66
C THR A 98 -11.45 0.12 17.85
N ALA A 99 -11.51 -0.61 18.97
CA ALA A 99 -11.19 -0.21 20.33
C ALA A 99 -9.75 0.27 20.53
N ASP A 100 -8.87 0.06 19.55
CA ASP A 100 -7.48 0.46 19.60
C ASP A 100 -7.01 1.20 18.34
N GLY A 101 -7.91 1.77 17.53
CA GLY A 101 -7.56 2.58 16.37
C GLY A 101 -6.83 1.82 15.25
N VAL A 102 -7.02 0.50 15.16
CA VAL A 102 -6.65 -0.32 13.99
C VAL A 102 -7.76 -0.17 12.95
N ARG A 103 -7.39 0.11 11.71
CA ARG A 103 -8.35 0.27 10.61
C ARG A 103 -8.72 -1.08 10.01
N LEU A 104 -9.98 -1.26 9.65
CA LEU A 104 -10.44 -2.43 8.92
C LEU A 104 -10.64 -2.02 7.46
N ALA A 105 -9.86 -2.64 6.59
CA ALA A 105 -9.96 -2.46 5.16
C ALA A 105 -10.72 -3.64 4.55
N VAL A 106 -11.64 -3.37 3.62
CA VAL A 106 -12.33 -4.43 2.87
C VAL A 106 -12.03 -4.28 1.38
N ARG A 107 -11.51 -5.35 0.77
CA ARG A 107 -11.26 -5.38 -0.67
C ARG A 107 -12.55 -5.61 -1.44
N THR A 108 -12.81 -4.77 -2.44
CA THR A 108 -13.99 -4.93 -3.31
C THR A 108 -13.75 -4.39 -4.73
N ASP A 109 -14.37 -5.06 -5.69
CA ASP A 109 -14.44 -4.72 -7.11
C ASP A 109 -15.84 -4.23 -7.52
N LYS A 110 -16.80 -4.17 -6.58
CA LYS A 110 -18.22 -3.89 -6.87
C LYS A 110 -18.66 -2.58 -6.21
N PRO A 111 -19.01 -1.55 -7.00
CA PRO A 111 -19.47 -0.27 -6.47
C PRO A 111 -20.71 -0.40 -5.57
N ASP A 112 -21.60 -1.33 -5.91
CA ASP A 112 -22.85 -1.55 -5.18
C ASP A 112 -22.62 -2.04 -3.74
N ASN A 113 -21.46 -2.63 -3.44
CA ASN A 113 -21.11 -3.08 -2.10
C ASN A 113 -20.67 -1.91 -1.18
N LEU A 114 -20.22 -0.78 -1.73
CA LEU A 114 -19.63 0.30 -0.95
C LEU A 114 -20.60 0.90 0.08
N ARG A 115 -21.87 1.05 -0.28
CA ARG A 115 -22.89 1.56 0.66
C ARG A 115 -23.15 0.58 1.81
N ALA A 116 -23.18 -0.71 1.52
CA ALA A 116 -23.35 -1.75 2.54
C ALA A 116 -22.13 -1.79 3.48
N LEU A 117 -20.92 -1.68 2.93
CA LEU A 117 -19.67 -1.59 3.70
C LEU A 117 -19.64 -0.36 4.61
N CYS A 118 -19.99 0.81 4.07
CA CYS A 118 -20.10 2.05 4.83
C CYS A 118 -21.13 1.93 5.96
N ALA A 119 -22.32 1.37 5.68
CA ALA A 119 -23.35 1.13 6.70
C ALA A 119 -22.91 0.12 7.78
N ALA A 120 -22.01 -0.82 7.44
CA ALA A 120 -21.40 -1.76 8.37
C ALA A 120 -20.23 -1.15 9.18
N GLY A 121 -19.92 0.14 9.00
CA GLY A 121 -18.87 0.84 9.73
C GLY A 121 -17.45 0.59 9.21
N VAL A 122 -17.32 0.07 7.98
CA VAL A 122 -16.01 -0.05 7.32
C VAL A 122 -15.49 1.35 7.01
N SER A 123 -14.25 1.63 7.41
CA SER A 123 -13.61 2.95 7.28
C SER A 123 -12.60 3.03 6.14
N GLU A 124 -12.13 1.88 5.63
CA GLU A 124 -11.16 1.79 4.55
C GLU A 124 -11.61 0.73 3.54
N VAL A 125 -11.44 0.99 2.24
CA VAL A 125 -11.66 -0.01 1.18
C VAL A 125 -10.42 -0.19 0.34
N ALA A 126 -10.21 -1.42 -0.11
CA ALA A 126 -9.15 -1.79 -1.02
C ALA A 126 -9.71 -1.96 -2.44
N VAL A 127 -9.13 -1.25 -3.40
CA VAL A 127 -9.48 -1.30 -4.83
C VAL A 127 -8.24 -1.69 -5.60
N GLU A 128 -8.35 -2.53 -6.63
CA GLU A 128 -7.20 -3.00 -7.39
C GLU A 128 -7.34 -2.79 -8.90
N VAL A 129 -6.20 -2.61 -9.56
CA VAL A 129 -6.06 -2.68 -11.01
C VAL A 129 -4.81 -3.50 -11.33
N THR A 130 -4.90 -4.33 -12.37
CA THR A 130 -3.73 -5.05 -12.89
C THR A 130 -3.13 -4.29 -14.05
N CYS A 131 -1.81 -4.11 -14.04
CA CYS A 131 -1.08 -3.55 -15.16
C CYS A 131 -0.95 -4.58 -16.30
N GLU A 132 -1.88 -4.50 -17.25
CA GLU A 132 -1.96 -5.34 -18.46
C GLU A 132 -2.52 -4.51 -19.64
N ALA A 133 -2.61 -5.09 -20.84
CA ALA A 133 -2.96 -4.36 -22.06
C ALA A 133 -4.31 -3.61 -22.02
N ASN A 134 -5.28 -4.05 -21.22
CA ASN A 134 -6.60 -3.43 -21.08
C ASN A 134 -6.69 -2.45 -19.87
N ILE A 135 -5.56 -2.04 -19.31
CA ILE A 135 -5.50 -1.27 -18.05
C ILE A 135 -6.44 -0.04 -18.06
N ARG A 136 -6.61 0.65 -19.19
CA ARG A 136 -7.45 1.86 -19.27
C ARG A 136 -8.92 1.60 -18.94
N GLU A 137 -9.47 0.50 -19.42
CA GLU A 137 -10.86 0.11 -19.14
C GLU A 137 -11.02 -0.26 -17.66
N ARG A 138 -10.06 -1.02 -17.12
CA ARG A 138 -10.05 -1.38 -15.69
C ARG A 138 -9.86 -0.16 -14.80
N LEU A 139 -9.00 0.78 -15.20
CA LEU A 139 -8.78 2.05 -14.50
C LEU A 139 -10.07 2.86 -14.46
N GLN A 140 -10.85 2.92 -15.53
CA GLN A 140 -12.13 3.65 -15.50
C GLN A 140 -13.06 3.13 -14.40
N VAL A 141 -13.20 1.81 -14.27
CA VAL A 141 -14.00 1.17 -13.22
C VAL A 141 -13.39 1.43 -11.83
N ALA A 142 -12.07 1.26 -11.69
CA ALA A 142 -11.37 1.45 -10.42
C ALA A 142 -11.46 2.91 -9.94
N ARG A 143 -11.36 3.90 -10.83
CA ARG A 143 -11.55 5.32 -10.51
C ARG A 143 -12.95 5.62 -10.00
N GLN A 144 -13.97 5.01 -10.62
CA GLN A 144 -15.35 5.16 -10.17
C GLN A 144 -15.51 4.60 -8.75
N LEU A 145 -14.89 3.45 -8.45
CA LEU A 145 -14.87 2.87 -7.11
C LEU A 145 -14.21 3.82 -6.10
N VAL A 146 -13.00 4.32 -6.40
CA VAL A 146 -12.25 5.24 -5.52
C VAL A 146 -13.08 6.51 -5.25
N THR A 147 -13.60 7.13 -6.31
CA THR A 147 -14.39 8.37 -6.20
C THR A 147 -15.66 8.14 -5.37
N THR A 148 -16.35 7.01 -5.59
CA THR A 148 -17.57 6.67 -4.86
C THR A 148 -17.26 6.42 -3.37
N ALA A 149 -16.23 5.64 -3.07
CA ALA A 149 -15.83 5.37 -1.69
C ALA A 149 -15.41 6.65 -0.95
N SER A 150 -14.62 7.51 -1.60
CA SER A 150 -14.23 8.83 -1.09
C SER A 150 -15.46 9.70 -0.81
N SER A 151 -16.45 9.72 -1.71
CA SER A 151 -17.70 10.47 -1.50
C SER A 151 -18.56 9.97 -0.34
N LEU A 152 -18.38 8.70 0.05
CA LEU A 152 -19.00 8.08 1.22
C LEU A 152 -18.18 8.31 2.51
N GLY A 153 -17.06 9.03 2.43
CA GLY A 153 -16.18 9.30 3.56
C GLY A 153 -15.32 8.09 3.98
N MET A 154 -15.14 7.12 3.08
CA MET A 154 -14.25 5.99 3.31
C MET A 154 -12.85 6.30 2.78
N ASP A 155 -11.81 5.90 3.51
CA ASP A 155 -10.45 5.93 3.00
C ASP A 155 -10.26 4.85 1.93
N VAL A 156 -9.45 5.13 0.91
CA VAL A 156 -9.22 4.20 -0.20
C VAL A 156 -7.74 3.84 -0.28
N ARG A 157 -7.50 2.52 -0.29
CA ARG A 157 -6.21 1.93 -0.59
C ARG A 157 -6.24 1.31 -1.97
N ALA A 158 -5.59 1.96 -2.93
CA ALA A 158 -5.58 1.54 -4.32
C ALA A 158 -4.33 0.69 -4.62
N TYR A 159 -4.53 -0.47 -5.23
CA TYR A 159 -3.47 -1.41 -5.59
C TYR A 159 -3.20 -1.38 -7.08
N ILE A 160 -1.93 -1.26 -7.44
CA ILE A 160 -1.42 -1.45 -8.79
C ILE A 160 -0.71 -2.81 -8.81
N LEU A 161 -1.42 -3.83 -9.26
CA LEU A 161 -0.90 -5.20 -9.39
C LEU A 161 0.01 -5.28 -10.62
N ASN A 162 1.02 -6.14 -10.56
CA ASN A 162 2.06 -6.29 -11.58
C ASN A 162 2.80 -4.96 -11.84
N ALA A 163 3.03 -4.13 -10.83
CA ALA A 163 3.57 -2.78 -11.03
C ALA A 163 4.97 -2.74 -11.67
N PHE A 164 5.79 -3.77 -11.43
CA PHE A 164 7.20 -3.79 -11.81
C PHE A 164 7.51 -4.68 -13.01
N ASP A 165 6.66 -5.67 -13.27
CA ASP A 165 6.73 -6.51 -14.45
C ASP A 165 5.34 -7.11 -14.71
N GLY A 166 4.98 -7.28 -15.98
CA GLY A 166 3.66 -7.73 -16.42
C GLY A 166 3.73 -8.68 -17.60
N GLU A 167 2.60 -8.83 -18.31
CA GLU A 167 2.54 -9.59 -19.57
C GLU A 167 2.91 -8.75 -20.79
N ALA A 168 3.25 -7.46 -20.60
CA ALA A 168 3.69 -6.60 -21.68
C ALA A 168 5.03 -7.12 -22.24
N GLU A 169 5.12 -7.25 -23.57
CA GLU A 169 6.36 -7.64 -24.26
C GLU A 169 7.47 -6.57 -24.13
N ASP A 170 7.11 -5.35 -23.69
CA ASP A 170 8.00 -4.20 -23.53
C ASP A 170 7.95 -3.64 -22.10
N GLU A 171 9.08 -3.69 -21.38
CA GLU A 171 9.25 -3.15 -20.02
C GLU A 171 8.87 -1.67 -19.93
N ASN A 172 9.12 -0.87 -20.98
CA ASN A 172 8.76 0.55 -20.98
C ASN A 172 7.24 0.76 -20.97
N LEU A 173 6.50 -0.15 -21.60
CA LEU A 173 5.04 -0.09 -21.62
C LEU A 173 4.48 -0.43 -20.25
N GLN A 174 5.09 -1.39 -19.54
CA GLN A 174 4.69 -1.73 -18.18
C GLN A 174 4.86 -0.55 -17.22
N PHE A 175 6.00 0.14 -17.32
CA PHE A 175 6.27 1.32 -16.52
C PHE A 175 5.27 2.45 -16.80
N ALA A 176 4.95 2.68 -18.09
CA ALA A 176 3.94 3.66 -18.49
C ALA A 176 2.55 3.32 -17.93
N TYR A 177 2.16 2.04 -17.88
CA TYR A 177 0.91 1.59 -17.28
C TYR A 177 0.86 1.83 -15.76
N ALA A 178 1.94 1.53 -15.05
CA ALA A 178 2.03 1.80 -13.61
C ALA A 178 1.95 3.31 -13.32
N GLN A 179 2.60 4.14 -14.12
CA GLN A 179 2.51 5.61 -14.02
C GLN A 179 1.09 6.13 -14.31
N GLU A 180 0.44 5.63 -15.36
CA GLU A 180 -0.95 6.00 -15.69
C GLU A 180 -1.90 5.65 -14.52
N ALA A 181 -1.71 4.47 -13.91
CA ALA A 181 -2.48 4.06 -12.73
C ALA A 181 -2.21 4.91 -11.49
N LEU A 182 -0.94 5.26 -11.22
CA LEU A 182 -0.55 6.13 -10.11
C LEU A 182 -1.26 7.48 -10.18
N ILE A 183 -1.17 8.16 -11.33
CA ILE A 183 -1.81 9.46 -11.57
C ILE A 183 -3.33 9.33 -11.41
N SER A 184 -3.91 8.31 -12.07
CA SER A 184 -5.34 8.06 -12.06
C SER A 184 -5.91 7.86 -10.66
N PHE A 185 -5.23 7.07 -9.81
CA PHE A 185 -5.65 6.87 -8.43
C PHE A 185 -5.44 8.11 -7.55
N ALA A 186 -4.35 8.83 -7.76
CA ALA A 186 -4.07 10.05 -7.02
C ALA A 186 -5.12 11.13 -7.31
N ASP A 187 -5.47 11.34 -8.59
CA ASP A 187 -6.51 12.27 -9.05
C ASP A 187 -7.91 11.88 -8.57
N SER A 188 -8.15 10.58 -8.39
CA SER A 188 -9.44 10.07 -7.92
C SER A 188 -9.59 10.13 -6.39
N GLY A 189 -8.54 10.54 -5.67
CA GLY A 189 -8.58 10.72 -4.22
C GLY A 189 -8.21 9.48 -3.41
N ALA A 190 -7.41 8.55 -3.96
CA ALA A 190 -6.89 7.44 -3.17
C ALA A 190 -5.96 7.95 -2.04
N ASN A 191 -6.21 7.49 -0.81
CA ASN A 191 -5.41 7.87 0.36
C ASN A 191 -4.05 7.17 0.38
N VAL A 192 -4.01 5.91 -0.06
CA VAL A 192 -2.78 5.12 -0.15
C VAL A 192 -2.78 4.44 -1.52
N ILE A 193 -1.65 4.51 -2.23
CA ILE A 193 -1.47 3.85 -3.52
C ILE A 193 -0.32 2.87 -3.39
N VAL A 194 -0.60 1.59 -3.61
CA VAL A 194 0.32 0.47 -3.35
C VAL A 194 0.81 -0.09 -4.68
N LEU A 195 2.12 -0.03 -4.89
CA LEU A 195 2.79 -0.75 -5.96
C LEU A 195 2.98 -2.21 -5.52
N SER A 196 2.45 -3.17 -6.29
CA SER A 196 2.48 -4.58 -5.92
C SER A 196 3.26 -5.42 -6.92
N ASP A 197 4.22 -6.20 -6.41
CA ASP A 197 5.00 -7.19 -7.15
C ASP A 197 4.35 -8.58 -7.06
N THR A 198 3.16 -8.70 -7.66
CA THR A 198 2.37 -9.94 -7.62
C THR A 198 3.00 -11.11 -8.40
N LEU A 199 3.92 -10.83 -9.32
CA LEU A 199 4.66 -11.87 -10.07
C LEU A 199 6.02 -12.21 -9.45
N ASN A 200 6.44 -11.48 -8.40
CA ASN A 200 7.74 -11.61 -7.75
C ASN A 200 8.91 -11.47 -8.76
N LYS A 201 8.82 -10.44 -9.59
CA LYS A 201 9.76 -10.14 -10.68
C LYS A 201 10.39 -8.75 -10.56
N ALA A 202 10.01 -7.97 -9.56
CA ALA A 202 10.70 -6.72 -9.31
C ALA A 202 12.19 -6.97 -9.05
N HIS A 203 12.99 -5.95 -9.31
CA HIS A 203 14.40 -5.91 -8.95
C HIS A 203 14.69 -4.53 -8.33
N GLU A 204 15.80 -4.40 -7.63
CA GLU A 204 16.13 -3.17 -6.89
C GLU A 204 16.05 -1.91 -7.78
N GLU A 205 16.54 -1.99 -9.02
CA GLU A 205 16.51 -0.87 -9.96
C GLU A 205 15.09 -0.46 -10.36
N SER A 206 14.18 -1.40 -10.65
CA SER A 206 12.78 -1.07 -11.01
C SER A 206 11.99 -0.55 -9.82
N ILE A 207 12.26 -1.04 -8.60
CA ILE A 207 11.72 -0.47 -7.36
C ILE A 207 12.15 1.00 -7.24
N ARG A 208 13.45 1.27 -7.39
CA ARG A 208 13.99 2.63 -7.27
C ARG A 208 13.38 3.56 -8.30
N GLU A 209 13.38 3.16 -9.57
CA GLU A 209 12.85 3.99 -10.65
C GLU A 209 11.38 4.33 -10.45
N LEU A 210 10.53 3.33 -10.15
CA LEU A 210 9.09 3.57 -10.02
C LEU A 210 8.74 4.35 -8.75
N VAL A 211 9.45 4.13 -7.64
CA VAL A 211 9.26 4.89 -6.40
C VAL A 211 9.71 6.34 -6.58
N GLU A 212 10.86 6.59 -7.19
CA GLU A 212 11.34 7.94 -7.46
C GLU A 212 10.37 8.69 -8.38
N GLU A 213 9.94 8.07 -9.48
CA GLU A 213 8.94 8.64 -10.40
C GLU A 213 7.61 8.91 -9.71
N ALA A 214 7.14 8.00 -8.85
CA ALA A 214 5.92 8.22 -8.07
C ALA A 214 6.05 9.45 -7.15
N PHE A 215 7.21 9.73 -6.58
CA PHE A 215 7.42 10.93 -5.76
C PHE A 215 7.45 12.24 -6.55
N TYR A 216 7.67 12.19 -7.86
CA TYR A 216 7.60 13.37 -8.74
C TYR A 216 6.20 13.65 -9.28
N ILE A 217 5.22 12.77 -9.04
CA ILE A 217 3.84 13.02 -9.43
C ILE A 217 3.26 14.11 -8.52
N ASP A 218 3.02 15.28 -9.11
CA ASP A 218 2.37 16.41 -8.45
C ASP A 218 0.85 16.26 -8.55
N VAL A 219 0.20 16.16 -7.39
CA VAL A 219 -1.24 15.99 -7.27
C VAL A 219 -1.75 17.12 -6.36
N PRO A 220 -2.83 17.83 -6.72
CA PRO A 220 -3.31 18.93 -5.91
C PRO A 220 -3.58 18.52 -4.45
N GLY A 221 -2.87 19.16 -3.52
CA GLY A 221 -3.19 19.12 -2.10
C GLY A 221 -2.54 18.01 -1.26
N GLU A 222 -1.90 16.99 -1.85
CA GLU A 222 -1.21 15.93 -1.10
C GLU A 222 0.00 15.34 -1.85
N THR A 223 1.05 14.97 -1.11
CA THR A 223 2.28 14.43 -1.70
C THR A 223 2.31 12.91 -1.69
N MET A 224 2.83 12.33 -2.77
CA MET A 224 3.03 10.88 -2.89
C MET A 224 3.95 10.30 -1.81
N LEU A 225 4.81 11.11 -1.19
CA LEU A 225 5.65 10.69 -0.04
C LEU A 225 4.84 10.09 1.13
N GLU A 226 3.64 10.59 1.37
CA GLU A 226 2.79 10.14 2.49
C GLU A 226 1.77 9.06 2.07
N ARG A 227 1.58 8.86 0.77
CA ARG A 227 0.55 7.98 0.18
C ARG A 227 1.11 6.71 -0.42
N LEU A 228 2.38 6.70 -0.83
CA LEU A 228 2.97 5.57 -1.52
C LEU A 228 3.17 4.39 -0.56
N GLY A 229 2.74 3.23 -1.02
CA GLY A 229 2.99 1.95 -0.38
C GLY A 229 3.60 0.91 -1.30
N LEU A 230 4.14 -0.14 -0.69
CA LEU A 230 4.73 -1.27 -1.39
C LEU A 230 4.19 -2.60 -0.87
N SER A 231 3.95 -3.51 -1.81
CA SER A 231 3.63 -4.91 -1.58
C SER A 231 4.60 -5.76 -2.40
N ALA A 232 5.80 -6.01 -1.86
CA ALA A 232 6.87 -6.74 -2.53
C ALA A 232 7.78 -7.41 -1.50
N SER A 233 8.78 -8.19 -1.94
CA SER A 233 9.61 -9.03 -1.07
C SER A 233 10.26 -8.23 0.08
N LEU A 234 10.73 -8.92 1.12
CA LEU A 234 11.38 -8.25 2.27
C LEU A 234 12.58 -7.39 1.85
N GLU A 235 13.37 -7.87 0.89
CA GLU A 235 14.52 -7.16 0.32
C GLU A 235 14.07 -5.87 -0.40
N HIS A 236 13.03 -5.95 -1.22
CA HIS A 236 12.48 -4.77 -1.91
C HIS A 236 11.83 -3.78 -0.93
N CYS A 237 11.21 -4.27 0.13
CA CYS A 237 10.72 -3.43 1.22
C CYS A 237 11.86 -2.68 1.89
N GLU A 238 12.98 -3.33 2.17
CA GLU A 238 14.17 -2.66 2.71
C GLU A 238 14.69 -1.55 1.79
N THR A 239 14.76 -1.79 0.47
CA THR A 239 15.11 -0.76 -0.51
C THR A 239 14.13 0.41 -0.46
N ALA A 240 12.83 0.14 -0.49
CA ALA A 240 11.80 1.18 -0.48
C ALA A 240 11.76 1.99 0.83
N VAL A 241 12.07 1.39 1.98
CA VAL A 241 12.24 2.11 3.25
C VAL A 241 13.35 3.15 3.15
N ARG A 242 14.47 2.82 2.50
CA ARG A 242 15.59 3.76 2.29
C ARG A 242 15.21 4.90 1.34
N LEU A 243 14.32 4.63 0.38
CA LEU A 243 13.78 5.64 -0.53
C LEU A 243 12.72 6.54 0.13
N GLY A 244 12.13 6.11 1.25
CA GLY A 244 11.19 6.92 2.04
C GLY A 244 9.72 6.48 1.95
N VAL A 245 9.44 5.30 1.36
CA VAL A 245 8.10 4.70 1.37
C VAL A 245 7.66 4.44 2.82
N GLN A 246 6.40 4.73 3.13
CA GLN A 246 5.88 4.66 4.50
C GLN A 246 4.88 3.53 4.73
N HIS A 247 4.26 3.01 3.67
CA HIS A 247 3.22 1.99 3.76
C HIS A 247 3.73 0.66 3.22
N PHE A 248 3.61 -0.40 4.00
CA PHE A 248 4.04 -1.73 3.58
C PHE A 248 2.97 -2.76 3.87
N ASP A 249 2.74 -3.63 2.90
CA ASP A 249 2.01 -4.87 3.13
C ASP A 249 2.86 -5.90 3.78
N ALA A 250 2.24 -6.67 4.67
CA ALA A 250 2.82 -7.87 5.22
C ALA A 250 1.74 -8.93 5.47
N SER A 251 2.18 -10.19 5.51
CA SER A 251 1.32 -11.32 5.85
C SER A 251 2.01 -12.22 6.88
N LEU A 252 1.28 -12.71 7.87
CA LEU A 252 1.76 -13.77 8.75
C LEU A 252 1.90 -15.11 8.02
N ARG A 253 1.25 -15.29 6.86
CA ARG A 253 1.43 -16.50 6.04
C ARG A 253 2.69 -16.38 5.21
N THR A 254 3.41 -17.50 5.09
CA THR A 254 4.62 -17.62 4.26
C THR A 254 4.34 -18.30 2.91
N LYS A 255 3.11 -18.76 2.67
CA LYS A 255 2.68 -19.41 1.42
C LYS A 255 1.35 -18.83 0.94
N GLY A 256 1.27 -18.47 -0.34
CA GLY A 256 0.04 -18.05 -1.02
C GLY A 256 -0.10 -16.53 -1.22
N ASP A 257 0.59 -15.70 -0.42
CA ASP A 257 0.60 -14.25 -0.60
C ASP A 257 1.83 -13.84 -1.42
N TYR A 258 1.69 -13.95 -2.75
CA TYR A 258 2.72 -13.66 -3.75
C TYR A 258 3.52 -12.39 -3.43
N GLY A 259 4.81 -12.56 -3.14
CA GLY A 259 5.74 -11.45 -2.96
C GLY A 259 5.59 -10.65 -1.66
N VAL A 260 4.65 -10.95 -0.75
CA VAL A 260 4.46 -10.16 0.49
C VAL A 260 5.38 -10.69 1.60
N PRO A 261 6.09 -9.83 2.36
CA PRO A 261 7.00 -10.28 3.40
C PRO A 261 6.23 -10.80 4.62
N ASN A 262 6.90 -11.65 5.40
CA ASN A 262 6.32 -12.05 6.68
C ASN A 262 6.22 -10.84 7.63
N THR A 263 5.07 -10.62 8.27
CA THR A 263 4.86 -9.47 9.17
C THR A 263 5.88 -9.40 10.30
N VAL A 264 6.28 -10.54 10.86
CA VAL A 264 7.30 -10.59 11.92
C VAL A 264 8.68 -10.21 11.38
N GLU A 265 9.02 -10.66 10.17
CA GLU A 265 10.30 -10.37 9.54
C GLU A 265 10.40 -8.90 9.13
N LEU A 266 9.35 -8.34 8.54
CA LEU A 266 9.27 -6.92 8.19
C LEU A 266 9.48 -6.05 9.43
N VAL A 267 8.75 -6.31 10.52
CA VAL A 267 8.87 -5.51 11.75
C VAL A 267 10.27 -5.65 12.38
N LYS A 268 10.90 -6.83 12.30
CA LYS A 268 12.30 -7.00 12.75
C LYS A 268 13.27 -6.20 11.89
N MET A 269 13.10 -6.20 10.57
CA MET A 269 13.92 -5.41 9.65
C MET A 269 13.79 -3.91 9.95
N LEU A 270 12.55 -3.40 10.10
CA LEU A 270 12.30 -2.01 10.48
C LEU A 270 12.96 -1.64 11.82
N ALA A 271 12.85 -2.53 12.80
CA ALA A 271 13.48 -2.36 14.11
C ALA A 271 15.01 -2.25 14.01
N ALA A 272 15.64 -3.11 13.21
CA ALA A 272 17.09 -3.13 13.02
C ALA A 272 17.61 -1.84 12.36
N GLN A 273 16.78 -1.22 11.51
CA GLN A 273 17.08 0.08 10.88
C GLN A 273 16.70 1.29 11.74
N GLY A 274 16.27 1.08 12.99
CA GLY A 274 15.83 2.17 13.88
C GLY A 274 14.55 2.88 13.42
N LYS A 275 13.74 2.21 12.60
CA LYS A 275 12.44 2.74 12.15
C LYS A 275 11.35 2.33 13.12
N GLU A 276 10.57 3.31 13.57
CA GLU A 276 9.41 3.07 14.41
C GLU A 276 8.22 2.60 13.56
N CYS A 277 7.52 1.59 14.06
CA CYS A 277 6.21 1.18 13.58
C CYS A 277 5.33 0.90 14.80
N ARG A 278 4.01 1.04 14.63
CA ARG A 278 3.03 0.94 15.74
C ARG A 278 2.86 -0.48 16.29
N ILE A 279 3.34 -1.49 15.57
CA ILE A 279 3.08 -2.90 15.90
C ILE A 279 3.74 -3.28 17.23
N ASP A 280 2.95 -3.90 18.11
CA ASP A 280 3.45 -4.47 19.36
C ASP A 280 4.24 -5.76 19.09
N ARG A 281 5.57 -5.65 19.23
CA ARG A 281 6.51 -6.75 19.02
C ARG A 281 6.29 -7.94 19.97
N LYS A 282 5.76 -7.71 21.18
CA LYS A 282 5.44 -8.80 22.12
C LYS A 282 4.23 -9.58 21.63
N ALA A 283 3.19 -8.87 21.18
CA ALA A 283 2.01 -9.49 20.58
C ALA A 283 2.36 -10.25 19.29
N LEU A 284 3.25 -9.73 18.44
CA LEU A 284 3.75 -10.44 17.25
C LEU A 284 4.35 -11.83 17.55
N SER A 285 5.07 -11.97 18.67
CA SER A 285 5.65 -13.26 19.05
C SER A 285 4.59 -14.33 19.36
N ALA A 286 3.38 -13.91 19.73
CA ALA A 286 2.24 -14.80 19.92
C ALA A 286 1.55 -15.16 18.59
N LEU A 287 1.76 -14.37 17.52
CA LEU A 287 1.16 -14.56 16.20
C LEU A 287 1.83 -15.66 15.38
N SER A 288 3.12 -15.94 15.61
CA SER A 288 3.85 -17.02 14.92
C SER A 288 3.28 -18.43 15.17
N ASN A 289 2.41 -18.58 16.16
CA ASN A 289 1.74 -19.84 16.51
C ASN A 289 0.31 -19.96 15.95
N ILE A 290 -0.18 -19.00 15.18
CA ILE A 290 -1.50 -19.07 14.56
C ILE A 290 -1.44 -20.13 13.44
N LYS A 291 -1.90 -21.34 13.75
CA LYS A 291 -2.16 -22.38 12.75
C LYS A 291 -3.53 -22.14 12.15
N LEU A 292 -3.56 -21.48 10.99
CA LEU A 292 -4.70 -21.50 10.10
C LEU A 292 -4.36 -22.53 9.03
N GLY A 293 -5.21 -23.56 8.93
CA GLY A 293 -4.99 -24.78 8.13
C GLY A 293 -4.49 -24.52 6.72
#